data_AF-A0AAU9UBJ1-F1
#
_entry.id   AF-A0AAU9UBJ1-F1
#
_cell.length_a   1.000
_cell.length_b   1.000
_cell.length_c   1.000
_cell.angle_alpha   90.00
_cell.angle_beta   90.00
_cell.angle_gamma   90.00
#
_symmetry.space_group_name_H-M   'P 1'
#
loop_
_entity.id
_entity.type
_entity.pdbx_description
1 polymer ?
#
loop_
_entity_poly.entity_id
_entity_poly.type
_entity_poly.pdbx_seq_one_letter_code
_entity_poly.pdbx_strand_id
1 'polypeptide(L)'
;MAAVADVCAGLAQHKAVLLRELCDTNVLDVLVKKGIFSVNELEVITSAVDSDKCNYFIEVVSKQSGIKLRDLCAILFNECPKLAKELMYDKQRYVINGKILK
;
A
#
# COMPACT_ATOMS: atom_id res chain seq x y z
N MET A 1 17.82 0.57 -3.12
CA MET A 1 16.84 -0.42 -3.62
C MET A 1 16.21 -1.19 -2.45
N ALA A 2 15.63 -0.50 -1.46
CA ALA A 2 15.05 -1.12 -0.25
C ALA A 2 13.61 -0.65 0.01
N ALA A 3 13.32 0.62 -0.29
CA ALA A 3 12.02 1.25 -0.02
C ALA A 3 10.81 0.52 -0.63
N VAL A 4 10.95 -0.13 -1.78
CA VAL A 4 9.84 -0.80 -2.48
C VAL A 4 9.38 -2.04 -1.73
N ALA A 5 10.34 -2.90 -1.35
CA ALA A 5 10.07 -4.14 -0.63
C ALA A 5 9.56 -3.86 0.79
N ASP A 6 10.12 -2.85 1.47
CA ASP A 6 9.65 -2.43 2.79
C ASP A 6 8.20 -1.92 2.75
N VAL A 7 7.82 -1.19 1.69
CA VAL A 7 6.45 -0.71 1.50
C VAL A 7 5.51 -1.87 1.18
N CYS A 8 5.87 -2.76 0.25
CA CYS A 8 5.07 -3.93 -0.07
C CYS A 8 4.87 -4.86 1.15
N ALA A 9 5.92 -5.07 1.96
CA ALA A 9 5.85 -5.88 3.17
C ALA A 9 4.91 -5.27 4.22
N GLY A 10 5.01 -3.95 4.45
CA GLY A 10 4.11 -3.24 5.37
C GLY A 10 2.65 -3.27 4.89
N LEU A 11 2.42 -3.06 3.59
CA LEU A 11 1.08 -3.19 2.99
C LEU A 11 0.53 -4.61 3.13
N ALA A 12 1.39 -5.63 2.98
CA ALA A 12 1.01 -7.04 3.11
C ALA A 12 0.71 -7.47 4.55
N GLN A 13 1.35 -6.87 5.56
CA GLN A 13 1.00 -7.08 6.96
C GLN A 13 -0.33 -6.41 7.32
N HIS A 14 -0.60 -5.23 6.75
CA HIS A 14 -1.75 -4.40 7.08
C HIS A 14 -2.91 -4.52 6.08
N LYS A 15 -3.11 -5.70 5.49
CA LYS A 15 -4.16 -5.94 4.46
C LYS A 15 -5.56 -5.57 4.92
N ALA A 16 -5.93 -5.83 6.17
CA ALA A 16 -7.28 -5.50 6.66
C ALA A 16 -7.55 -4.00 6.70
N VAL A 17 -6.56 -3.21 7.13
CA VAL A 17 -6.65 -1.74 7.17
C VAL A 17 -6.53 -1.16 5.77
N LEU A 18 -5.61 -1.70 4.96
CA LEU A 18 -5.43 -1.35 3.56
C LEU A 18 -6.72 -1.56 2.78
N LEU A 19 -7.37 -2.72 2.91
CA LEU A 19 -8.64 -3.03 2.28
C LEU A 19 -9.71 -2.03 2.66
N ARG A 20 -9.88 -1.78 3.97
CA ARG A 20 -10.89 -0.87 4.46
C ARG A 20 -10.67 0.52 3.86
N GLU A 21 -9.45 1.04 3.89
CA GLU A 21 -9.17 2.36 3.32
C GLU A 21 -9.30 2.33 1.79
N LEU A 22 -8.87 1.27 1.09
CA LEU A 22 -9.08 1.13 -0.36
C LEU A 22 -10.57 1.13 -0.76
N CYS A 23 -11.44 0.67 0.12
CA CYS A 23 -12.88 0.60 -0.12
C CYS A 23 -13.63 1.85 0.35
N ASP A 24 -13.14 2.50 1.41
CA ASP A 24 -13.74 3.68 2.05
C ASP A 24 -13.23 5.00 1.42
N THR A 25 -12.04 4.96 0.80
CA THR A 25 -11.38 6.11 0.18
C THR A 25 -11.30 5.97 -1.35
N ASN A 26 -11.19 7.10 -2.05
CA ASN A 26 -11.04 7.13 -3.50
C ASN A 26 -9.57 7.04 -3.94
N VAL A 27 -8.71 6.41 -3.15
CA VAL A 27 -7.27 6.41 -3.40
C VAL A 27 -6.91 5.80 -4.75
N LEU A 28 -7.62 4.76 -5.19
CA LEU A 28 -7.38 4.15 -6.50
C LEU A 28 -7.68 5.11 -7.66
N ASP A 29 -8.74 5.91 -7.57
CA ASP A 29 -9.07 6.95 -8.57
C ASP A 29 -7.99 8.04 -8.61
N VAL A 30 -7.50 8.46 -7.45
CA VAL A 30 -6.39 9.44 -7.34
C VAL A 30 -5.10 8.88 -7.95
N LEU A 31 -4.78 7.60 -7.70
CA LEU A 31 -3.61 6.93 -8.28
C LEU A 31 -3.69 6.83 -9.80
N VAL A 32 -4.89 6.60 -10.36
CA VAL A 32 -5.12 6.62 -11.80
C VAL A 32 -4.99 8.04 -12.38
N LYS A 33 -5.59 9.03 -11.73
CA LYS A 33 -5.45 10.45 -12.13
C LYS A 33 -4.00 10.93 -12.14
N LYS A 34 -3.16 10.40 -11.24
CA LYS A 34 -1.74 10.70 -11.16
C LYS A 34 -0.88 9.91 -12.16
N GLY A 35 -1.48 9.01 -12.94
CA GLY A 35 -0.78 8.16 -13.92
C GLY A 35 0.13 7.10 -13.29
N ILE A 36 -0.12 6.79 -12.02
CA ILE A 36 0.58 5.73 -11.30
C ILE A 36 -0.06 4.40 -11.66
N PHE A 37 -1.39 4.34 -11.57
CA PHE A 37 -2.19 3.18 -11.98
C PHE A 37 -2.85 3.47 -13.33
N SER A 38 -3.09 2.42 -14.10
CA SER A 38 -3.91 2.47 -15.30
C SER A 38 -5.36 2.22 -14.94
N VAL A 39 -6.28 2.69 -15.78
CA VAL A 39 -7.73 2.41 -15.62
C VAL A 39 -7.98 0.89 -15.56
N ASN A 40 -7.26 0.11 -16.37
CA ASN A 40 -7.34 -1.35 -16.34
C ASN A 40 -6.93 -1.96 -14.98
N GLU A 41 -5.87 -1.43 -14.35
CA GLU A 41 -5.42 -1.91 -13.03
C GLU A 41 -6.44 -1.55 -11.94
N LEU A 42 -7.04 -0.37 -12.02
CA LEU A 42 -8.16 0.04 -11.16
C LEU A 42 -9.36 -0.89 -11.32
N GLU A 43 -9.76 -1.22 -12.54
CA GLU A 43 -10.89 -2.12 -12.81
C GLU A 43 -10.63 -3.53 -12.28
N VAL A 44 -9.42 -4.06 -12.46
CA VAL A 44 -9.04 -5.36 -11.91
C VAL A 44 -9.11 -5.35 -10.37
N ILE A 45 -8.58 -4.32 -9.72
CA ILE A 45 -8.59 -4.23 -8.25
C ILE A 45 -10.01 -4.02 -7.72
N THR A 46 -10.83 -3.20 -8.37
CA THR A 46 -12.20 -2.93 -7.92
C THR A 46 -13.14 -4.14 -8.15
N SER A 47 -12.91 -4.91 -9.21
CA SER A 47 -13.66 -6.13 -9.54
C SER A 47 -13.19 -7.36 -8.74
N ALA A 48 -11.97 -7.36 -8.23
CA ALA A 48 -11.45 -8.46 -7.41
C ALA A 48 -12.16 -8.58 -6.05
N VAL A 49 -12.13 -9.79 -5.47
CA VAL A 49 -12.60 -10.02 -4.09
C VAL A 49 -11.67 -9.35 -3.09
N ASP A 50 -12.19 -8.97 -1.93
CA ASP A 50 -11.47 -8.16 -0.95
C ASP A 50 -10.07 -8.73 -0.59
N SER A 51 -9.97 -10.04 -0.34
CA SER A 51 -8.68 -10.69 -0.05
C SER A 51 -7.65 -10.54 -1.18
N ASP A 52 -8.10 -10.43 -2.43
CA ASP A 52 -7.26 -10.28 -3.61
C ASP A 52 -7.03 -8.82 -4.00
N LYS A 53 -7.93 -7.88 -3.66
CA LYS A 53 -7.70 -6.43 -3.91
C LYS A 53 -6.37 -5.98 -3.35
N CYS A 54 -6.07 -6.37 -2.12
CA CYS A 54 -4.78 -6.06 -1.50
C CYS A 54 -3.61 -6.75 -2.20
N ASN A 55 -3.77 -8.00 -2.64
CA ASN A 55 -2.72 -8.72 -3.37
C ASN A 55 -2.41 -8.02 -4.70
N TYR A 56 -3.44 -7.71 -5.50
CA TYR A 56 -3.30 -6.99 -6.76
C TYR A 56 -2.70 -5.60 -6.55
N PHE A 57 -3.14 -4.86 -5.54
CA PHE A 57 -2.57 -3.56 -5.21
C PHE A 57 -1.07 -3.67 -4.93
N ILE A 58 -0.65 -4.60 -4.06
CA ILE A 58 0.76 -4.81 -3.72
C ILE A 58 1.56 -5.28 -4.94
N GLU A 59 0.98 -6.14 -5.77
CA GLU A 59 1.63 -6.61 -6.99
C GLU A 59 1.87 -5.48 -7.98
N VAL A 60 0.87 -4.62 -8.21
CA VAL A 60 1.01 -3.42 -9.05
C VAL A 60 2.09 -2.51 -8.48
N VAL A 61 2.03 -2.21 -7.18
CA VAL A 61 3.05 -1.41 -6.46
C VAL A 61 4.44 -2.00 -6.64
N SER A 62 4.59 -3.32 -6.54
CA SER A 62 5.88 -4.01 -6.73
C SER A 62 6.38 -3.95 -8.18
N LYS A 63 5.50 -3.77 -9.16
CA LYS A 63 5.83 -3.61 -10.59
C LYS A 63 6.13 -2.16 -10.97
N GLN A 64 5.76 -1.19 -10.13
CA GLN A 64 6.01 0.23 -10.41
C GLN A 64 7.48 0.62 -10.21
N SER A 65 7.96 1.54 -11.05
CA SER A 65 9.27 2.18 -10.87
C SER A 65 9.33 2.96 -9.56
N GLY A 66 10.48 2.93 -8.87
CA GLY A 66 10.65 3.53 -7.54
C GLY A 66 10.28 5.01 -7.42
N ILE A 67 10.27 5.76 -8.54
CA ILE A 67 9.77 7.15 -8.60
C ILE A 67 8.26 7.20 -8.39
N LYS A 68 7.50 6.44 -9.20
CA LYS A 68 6.03 6.33 -9.08
C LYS A 68 5.61 5.75 -7.74
N LEU A 69 6.42 4.85 -7.19
CA LEU A 69 6.19 4.29 -5.86
C LEU A 69 6.24 5.33 -4.75
N ARG A 70 7.13 6.33 -4.89
CA ARG A 70 7.28 7.39 -3.89
C ARG A 70 6.06 8.30 -3.88
N ASP A 71 5.56 8.67 -5.07
CA ASP A 71 4.29 9.39 -5.23
C ASP A 71 3.10 8.57 -4.73
N LEU A 72 3.05 7.26 -5.03
CA LEU A 72 2.02 6.36 -4.53
C LEU A 72 1.99 6.33 -3.01
N CYS A 73 3.16 6.18 -2.38
CA CYS A 73 3.28 6.27 -0.93
C CYS A 73 2.77 7.62 -0.45
N ALA A 74 3.22 8.74 -1.00
CA ALA A 74 2.77 10.05 -0.56
C ALA A 74 1.23 10.21 -0.62
N ILE A 75 0.60 9.67 -1.68
CA ILE A 75 -0.86 9.67 -1.84
C ILE A 75 -1.51 8.76 -0.79
N LEU A 76 -1.02 7.54 -0.58
CA LEU A 76 -1.53 6.66 0.48
C LEU A 76 -1.37 7.27 1.87
N PHE A 77 -0.26 8.00 2.11
CA PHE A 77 -0.02 8.70 3.37
C PHE A 77 -1.02 9.85 3.60
N ASN A 78 -1.54 10.44 2.53
CA ASN A 78 -2.51 11.54 2.57
C ASN A 78 -3.96 11.04 2.61
N GLU A 79 -4.31 10.10 1.72
CA GLU A 79 -5.67 9.58 1.55
C GLU A 79 -6.01 8.50 2.58
N CYS A 80 -5.03 7.70 3.02
CA CYS A 80 -5.21 6.59 3.97
C CYS A 80 -4.46 6.85 5.29
N PRO A 81 -4.84 7.86 6.08
CA PRO A 81 -4.12 8.26 7.29
C PRO A 81 -4.08 7.16 8.36
N LYS A 82 -5.05 6.22 8.38
CA LYS A 82 -5.03 5.10 9.32
C LYS A 82 -3.97 4.08 8.93
N LEU A 83 -3.92 3.71 7.66
CA LEU A 83 -2.90 2.82 7.12
C LEU A 83 -1.51 3.42 7.28
N ALA A 84 -1.36 4.72 7.02
CA ALA A 84 -0.12 5.46 7.21
C ALA A 84 0.39 5.40 8.65
N LYS A 85 -0.52 5.62 9.62
CA LYS A 85 -0.20 5.47 11.05
C LYS A 85 0.24 4.06 11.37
N GLU A 86 -0.52 3.04 10.95
CA GLU A 86 -0.17 1.64 11.19
C GLU A 86 1.19 1.28 10.57
N LEU A 87 1.46 1.68 9.33
CA LEU A 87 2.75 1.50 8.66
C LEU A 87 3.90 2.18 9.41
N MET A 88 3.70 3.39 9.94
CA MET A 88 4.71 4.09 10.75
C MET A 88 4.96 3.40 12.09
N TYR A 89 3.90 2.94 12.76
CA TYR A 89 3.99 2.18 14.01
C TYR A 89 4.64 0.81 13.79
N ASP A 90 4.35 0.14 12.67
CA ASP A 90 4.95 -1.15 12.32
C ASP A 90 6.43 -0.98 11.96
N LYS A 91 6.82 0.10 11.29
CA LYS A 91 8.23 0.43 11.06
C LYS A 91 9.00 0.64 12.36
N GLN A 92 8.38 1.27 13.37
CA GLN A 92 8.97 1.33 14.71
C GLN A 92 9.04 -0.07 15.35
N ARG A 93 8.02 -0.91 15.17
CA ARG A 93 8.04 -2.30 15.64
C ARG A 93 9.09 -3.16 14.94
N TYR A 94 9.38 -2.97 13.66
CA TYR A 94 10.46 -3.70 12.97
C TYR A 94 11.84 -3.34 13.52
N VAL A 95 12.05 -2.09 13.94
CA VAL A 95 13.29 -1.67 14.63
C VAL A 95 13.36 -2.26 16.05
N ILE A 96 12.21 -2.48 16.72
CA ILE A 96 12.14 -3.03 18.08
C ILE A 96 12.16 -4.57 18.08
N ASN A 97 11.63 -5.23 17.05
CA ASN A 97 11.46 -6.68 16.99
C ASN A 97 12.70 -7.43 16.46
N GLY A 98 13.81 -6.71 16.24
CA GLY A 98 15.12 -7.27 15.94
C GLY A 98 15.89 -7.80 17.16
N LYS A 99 15.45 -7.52 18.40
CA LYS A 99 16.01 -8.12 19.62
C LYS A 99 15.00 -8.07 20.77
N ILE A 100 14.14 -9.08 20.86
CA ILE A 100 13.73 -9.59 22.17
C ILE A 100 13.71 -11.12 22.08
N LEU A 101 14.89 -11.72 22.21
CA LEU A 101 15.00 -13.08 22.74
C LEU A 101 15.90 -12.98 23.97
N LYS A 102 15.25 -13.14 25.13
CA LYS A 102 15.72 -13.41 26.50
C LYS A 102 17.10 -12.92 26.92
#